data_AF-A0A2T0TRQ0-F1
#
_entry.id   AF-A0A2T0TRQ0-F1
#
_cell.length_a   1.000
_cell.length_b   1.000
_cell.length_c   1.000
_cell.angle_alpha   90.00
_cell.angle_beta   90.00
_cell.angle_gamma   90.00
#
_symmetry.space_group_name_H-M   'P 1'
#
loop_
_entity.id
_entity.type
_entity.pdbx_description
1 polymer ?
#
loop_
_entity_poly.entity_id
_entity_poly.type
_entity_poly.pdbx_seq_one_letter_code
_entity_poly.pdbx_strand_id
1 'polypeptide(L)' 'MISSSWRKPDATASGFKTLFIAAMTSNIPAKQAVETGLQNKLQEKGLTVVKSMDFFPPTFSNQTGAQ' A
#
# COMPACT_ATOMS: atom_id res chain seq x y z
N MET A 1 12.03 -12.40 15.83
CA MET A 1 12.47 -13.52 14.95
C MET A 1 11.26 -13.99 14.15
N ILE A 2 11.38 -14.08 12.82
CA ILE A 2 10.38 -14.75 11.99
C ILE A 2 10.85 -16.22 11.88
N SER A 3 10.06 -17.18 12.35
CA SER A 3 10.52 -18.58 12.50
C SER A 3 10.31 -19.44 11.27
N SER A 4 9.49 -18.99 10.31
CA SER A 4 9.36 -19.59 8.97
C SER A 4 8.51 -18.67 8.10
N SER A 5 8.97 -18.36 6.90
CA SER A 5 8.14 -17.76 5.85
C SER A 5 7.99 -18.81 4.75
N TRP A 6 6.79 -19.37 4.61
CA TRP A 6 6.49 -20.25 3.49
C TRP A 6 5.85 -19.42 2.37
N ARG A 7 6.53 -19.34 1.23
CA ARG A 7 6.01 -18.75 -0.01
C ARG A 7 6.10 -19.81 -1.08
N LYS A 8 4.96 -20.19 -1.67
CA LYS A 8 4.94 -21.09 -2.82
C LYS A 8 5.84 -20.49 -3.93
N PRO A 9 6.84 -21.25 -4.45
CA PRO A 9 7.78 -20.75 -5.45
C PRO A 9 7.06 -20.14 -6.67
N ASP A 10 5.96 -20.78 -7.07
CA ASP A 10 5.13 -20.39 -8.20
C ASP A 10 3.79 -19.78 -7.77
N ALA A 11 3.72 -19.14 -6.61
CA ALA A 11 2.60 -18.26 -6.29
C ALA A 11 2.65 -17.05 -7.22
N THR A 12 2.17 -17.24 -8.44
CA THR A 12 1.63 -16.15 -9.23
C THR A 12 0.36 -15.73 -8.50
N ALA A 13 0.34 -14.50 -7.99
CA ALA A 13 -0.90 -13.87 -7.54
C ALA A 13 -1.74 -13.60 -8.80
N SER A 14 -2.29 -14.65 -9.40
CA SER A 14 -3.11 -14.58 -10.60
C SER A 14 -4.55 -14.24 -10.19
N GLY A 15 -5.19 -13.34 -10.94
CA GLY A 15 -6.57 -12.93 -10.71
C GLY A 15 -6.77 -11.61 -9.95
N PHE A 16 -5.76 -11.09 -9.26
CA PHE A 16 -5.84 -9.75 -8.67
C PHE A 16 -5.58 -8.69 -9.74
N LYS A 17 -6.64 -8.04 -10.22
CA LYS A 17 -6.52 -6.89 -11.12
C LYS A 17 -6.35 -5.57 -10.39
N THR A 18 -6.83 -5.49 -9.15
CA THR A 18 -6.84 -4.26 -8.35
C THR A 18 -6.15 -4.50 -7.01
N LEU A 19 -5.17 -3.68 -6.69
CA LEU A 19 -4.41 -3.72 -5.44
C LEU A 19 -4.61 -2.44 -4.66
N PHE A 20 -4.88 -2.57 -3.37
CA PHE A 20 -4.88 -1.46 -2.42
C PHE A 20 -3.54 -1.42 -1.68
N ILE A 21 -2.89 -0.26 -1.62
CA ILE A 21 -1.55 -0.10 -1.03
C ILE A 21 -1.61 0.94 0.07
N ALA A 22 -1.15 0.56 1.27
CA ALA A 22 -1.02 1.43 2.42
C ALA A 22 0.38 1.31 3.03
N ALA A 23 1.09 2.43 3.13
CA ALA A 23 2.35 2.50 3.87
C ALA A 23 2.08 2.86 5.34
N MET A 24 2.54 2.02 6.26
CA MET A 24 2.40 2.23 7.71
C MET A 24 3.55 3.08 8.24
N THR A 25 3.50 4.39 7.96
CA THR A 25 4.48 5.35 8.46
C THR A 25 3.79 6.64 8.88
N SER A 26 4.29 7.27 9.93
CA SER A 26 3.85 8.59 10.40
C SER A 26 4.40 9.74 9.54
N ASN A 27 5.43 9.48 8.74
CA ASN A 27 6.02 10.47 7.85
C ASN A 27 5.23 10.54 6.53
N ILE A 28 4.42 11.59 6.38
CA ILE A 28 3.53 11.79 5.23
C ILE A 28 4.29 11.87 3.89
N PRO A 29 5.36 12.69 3.74
CA PRO A 29 6.17 12.66 2.52
C PRO A 29 6.72 11.27 2.17
N ALA A 30 7.22 10.53 3.15
CA ALA A 30 7.72 9.17 2.94
C ALA A 30 6.60 8.20 2.54
N LYS A 31 5.43 8.31 3.17
CA LYS A 31 4.22 7.54 2.83
C LYS A 31 3.85 7.73 1.36
N GLN A 32 3.77 8.99 0.92
CA GLN A 32 3.43 9.35 -0.45
C GLN A 32 4.45 8.83 -1.46
N ALA A 33 5.74 8.98 -1.18
CA ALA A 33 6.81 8.51 -2.06
C ALA A 33 6.77 6.99 -2.24
N VAL A 34 6.58 6.25 -1.14
CA VAL A 34 6.50 4.77 -1.16
C VAL A 34 5.26 4.31 -1.92
N GLU A 35 4.08 4.84 -1.61
CA GLU A 35 2.82 4.45 -2.27
C GLU A 35 2.83 4.81 -3.77
N THR A 36 3.38 5.97 -4.14
CA THR A 36 3.53 6.37 -5.55
C THR A 36 4.52 5.48 -6.30
N GLY A 37 5.66 5.16 -5.70
CA GLY A 37 6.64 4.27 -6.31
C GLY A 37 6.11 2.85 -6.52
N LEU A 38 5.33 2.33 -5.57
CA LEU A 38 4.67 1.04 -5.71
C LEU A 38 3.56 1.07 -6.76
N GLN A 39 2.75 2.13 -6.81
CA GLN A 39 1.75 2.32 -7.85
C GLN A 39 2.38 2.24 -9.25
N ASN A 40 3.43 3.01 -9.51
CA ASN A 40 4.06 3.04 -10.83
C ASN A 40 4.57 1.66 -11.25
N LYS A 41 5.31 0.96 -10.37
CA LYS A 41 5.87 -0.37 -10.66
C LYS A 41 4.82 -1.46 -10.89
N LEU A 42 3.65 -1.33 -10.26
CA LEU A 42 2.57 -2.30 -10.38
C LEU A 42 1.66 -1.98 -11.58
N GLN A 43 1.48 -0.70 -11.91
CA GLN A 43 0.80 -0.26 -13.13
C GLN A 43 1.58 -0.67 -14.38
N GLU A 44 2.92 -0.62 -14.35
CA GLU A 44 3.78 -1.19 -15.42
C GLU A 44 3.52 -2.68 -15.66
N LYS A 45 3.03 -3.40 -14.65
CA LYS A 45 2.65 -4.82 -14.73
C LYS A 45 1.19 -5.03 -15.16
N GLY A 46 0.48 -3.97 -15.55
CA GLY A 46 -0.93 -4.00 -15.95
C GLY A 46 -1.92 -4.11 -14.80
N LEU A 47 -1.50 -3.82 -13.56
CA LEU A 47 -2.36 -3.88 -12.38
C LEU A 47 -2.94 -2.49 -12.08
N THR A 48 -4.23 -2.45 -11.76
CA THR A 48 -4.85 -1.26 -11.19
C THR A 48 -4.39 -1.13 -9.74
N VAL A 49 -3.85 0.01 -9.36
CA VAL A 49 -3.42 0.27 -8.00
C VAL A 49 -4.17 1.46 -7.43
N VAL A 50 -4.61 1.30 -6.19
CA VAL A 50 -5.29 2.30 -5.39
C VAL A 50 -4.43 2.58 -4.15
N LYS A 51 -4.10 3.84 -3.90
CA LYS A 51 -3.26 4.24 -2.77
C LYS A 51 -4.13 4.62 -1.58
N SER A 52 -3.63 4.35 -0.37
CA SER A 52 -4.31 4.73 0.86
C SER A 52 -4.42 6.24 0.97
N MET A 53 -3.46 7.01 0.45
CA MET A 53 -3.49 8.47 0.47
C MET A 53 -4.62 9.11 -0.34
N ASP A 54 -5.16 8.41 -1.33
CA ASP A 54 -6.29 8.92 -2.13
C ASP A 54 -7.63 8.78 -1.37
N PHE A 55 -7.70 7.82 -0.45
CA PHE A 55 -8.90 7.53 0.37
C PHE A 55 -8.81 8.13 1.78
N PHE A 56 -7.61 8.15 2.35
CA PHE A 56 -7.29 8.66 3.67
C PHE A 56 -6.26 9.78 3.50
N PRO A 57 -6.72 10.99 3.12
CA PRO A 57 -5.84 12.14 3.01
C PRO A 57 -5.14 12.39 4.35
N PRO A 58 -3.98 13.05 4.39
CA PRO A 58 -3.25 13.32 5.64
C PRO A 58 -4.07 14.05 6.70
N THR A 59 -5.10 14.79 6.27
CA THR A 59 -6.07 15.49 7.12
C THR A 59 -7.10 14.57 7.79
N PHE A 60 -7.21 13.31 7.35
CA PHE A 60 -8.12 12.32 7.92
C PHE A 60 -7.81 11.98 9.38
N SER A 61 -6.54 12.13 9.78
CA SER A 61 -6.09 11.88 11.15
C SER A 61 -5.65 13.17 11.84
N ASN A 62 -6.48 14.21 11.80
CA ASN A 62 -6.50 15.12 12.93
C ASN A 62 -7.06 14.32 14.11
N GLN A 63 -6.32 14.22 15.22
CA GLN A 63 -6.85 13.67 16.46
C GLN A 63 -8.15 14.41 16.84
N THR A 64 -9.28 13.87 16.40
CA THR A 64 -10.61 14.10 16.98
C THR A 64 -11.16 12.72 17.36
N GLY A 65 -10.29 11.95 18.03
CA GLY A 65 -10.66 10.80 18.87
C GLY A 65 -10.57 11.17 20.35
N ALA A 66 -10.93 12.40 20.69
CA ALA A 66 -11.19 12.83 22.05
C ALA A 66 -12.55 13.52 22.02
N GLN A 67 -13.62 12.72 21.97
CA GLN A 67 -14.87 12.83 22.75
C GLN A 67 -15.67 11.54 22.57
#